data_AF-A0A3S9Z654-F1
#
_entry.id   AF-A0A3S9Z654-F1
#
_cell.length_a   1.000
_cell.length_b   1.000
_cell.length_c   1.000
_cell.angle_alpha   90.00
_cell.angle_beta   90.00
_cell.angle_gamma   90.00
#
_symmetry.space_group_name_H-M   'P 1'
#
loop_
_entity.id
_entity.type
_entity.pdbx_description
1 polymer ?
#
loop_
_entity_poly.entity_id
_entity_poly.type
_entity_poly.pdbx_seq_one_letter_code
_entity_poly.pdbx_strand_id
1 'polypeptide(L)'
;MFSVLADINWAALAIAVVASFLIAGVWFAVVIAKPYAVALGRAGAPAPASTPVTVLGPLLCTLATVLTSAVLVEALDITGIGDAVVFGLVVGVGYLGAMTFQIAINPNFPRPLYYGVLNAPYFVITSVLSSVVLVAMR
;
A
#
# COMPACT_ATOMS: atom_id res chain seq x y z
N MET A 1 -4.63 -21.07 -11.93
CA MET A 1 -4.28 -19.80 -11.26
C MET A 1 -3.32 -18.97 -12.10
N PHE A 2 -2.09 -19.39 -12.42
CA PHE A 2 -1.18 -18.54 -13.23
C PHE A 2 -1.60 -18.31 -14.69
N SER A 3 -2.62 -19.02 -15.18
CA SER A 3 -3.29 -18.70 -16.44
C SER A 3 -3.90 -17.29 -16.45
N VAL A 4 -4.26 -16.74 -15.28
CA VAL A 4 -4.88 -15.42 -15.17
C VAL A 4 -3.95 -14.25 -15.51
N LEU A 5 -2.63 -14.49 -15.61
CA LEU A 5 -1.70 -13.44 -16.02
C LEU A 5 -2.00 -12.90 -17.42
N ALA A 6 -2.60 -13.73 -18.28
CA ALA A 6 -3.05 -13.32 -19.60
C ALA A 6 -4.34 -12.48 -19.56
N ASP A 7 -5.13 -12.61 -18.50
CA ASP A 7 -6.42 -11.95 -18.32
C ASP A 7 -6.28 -10.57 -17.63
N ILE A 8 -5.14 -10.30 -16.98
CA ILE A 8 -4.88 -9.03 -16.31
C ILE A 8 -4.80 -7.89 -17.34
N ASN A 9 -5.59 -6.85 -17.13
CA ASN A 9 -5.39 -5.57 -17.79
C ASN A 9 -4.13 -4.86 -17.24
N TRP A 10 -3.02 -4.98 -17.98
CA TRP A 10 -1.73 -4.40 -17.61
C TRP A 10 -1.74 -2.86 -17.52
N ALA A 11 -2.62 -2.18 -18.26
CA ALA A 11 -2.77 -0.73 -18.15
C ALA A 11 -3.43 -0.34 -16.82
N ALA A 12 -4.46 -1.08 -16.39
CA ALA A 12 -5.10 -0.90 -15.09
C ALA A 12 -4.10 -1.13 -13.94
N LEU A 13 -3.29 -2.19 -14.04
CA LEU A 13 -2.22 -2.47 -13.09
C LEU A 13 -1.22 -1.31 -13.02
N ALA A 14 -0.74 -0.82 -14.15
CA ALA A 14 0.21 0.30 -14.20
C ALA A 14 -0.38 1.57 -13.57
N ILE A 15 -1.64 1.89 -13.87
CA ILE A 15 -2.35 3.05 -13.28
C ILE A 15 -2.47 2.90 -11.76
N ALA A 16 -2.87 1.73 -11.26
CA ALA A 16 -3.00 1.47 -9.83
C ALA A 16 -1.65 1.59 -9.10
N VAL A 17 -0.55 1.11 -9.70
CA VAL A 17 0.81 1.25 -9.16
C VAL A 17 1.23 2.71 -9.10
N VAL A 18 1.08 3.45 -10.21
CA VAL A 18 1.47 4.87 -10.28
C VAL A 18 0.64 5.70 -9.30
N ALA A 19 -0.67 5.51 -9.27
CA ALA A 19 -1.55 6.24 -8.35
C ALA A 19 -1.20 5.95 -6.89
N SER A 20 -0.96 4.69 -6.53
CA SER A 20 -0.55 4.30 -5.17
C SER A 20 0.80 4.92 -4.78
N PHE A 21 1.77 4.93 -5.71
CA PHE A 21 3.08 5.52 -5.47
C PHE A 21 3.01 7.05 -5.29
N LEU A 22 2.20 7.74 -6.08
CA LEU A 22 1.96 9.18 -5.92
C LEU A 22 1.28 9.49 -4.59
N ILE A 23 0.29 8.68 -4.19
CA ILE A 23 -0.36 8.80 -2.88
C ILE A 23 0.66 8.58 -1.77
N ALA A 24 1.60 7.64 -1.92
CA ALA A 24 2.68 7.44 -0.93
C ALA A 24 3.51 8.72 -0.77
N GLY A 25 3.93 9.32 -1.87
CA GLY A 25 4.67 10.58 -1.86
C GLY A 25 3.91 11.68 -1.10
N VAL A 26 2.63 11.88 -1.42
CA VAL A 26 1.79 12.89 -0.74
C VAL A 26 1.59 12.54 0.74
N TRP A 27 1.25 11.28 1.05
CA TRP A 27 0.95 10.84 2.40
C TRP A 27 2.15 11.03 3.32
N PHE A 28 3.30 10.45 2.96
CA PHE A 28 4.48 10.40 3.83
C PHE A 28 5.28 11.71 3.81
N ALA A 29 5.36 12.42 2.68
CA ALA A 29 6.13 13.66 2.60
C ALA A 29 5.32 14.91 3.00
N VAL A 30 3.99 14.86 2.96
CA VAL A 30 3.14 16.03 3.24
C VAL A 30 2.19 15.75 4.40
N VAL A 31 1.27 14.80 4.26
CA VAL A 31 0.14 14.62 5.19
C VAL A 31 0.61 14.26 6.60
N ILE A 32 1.51 13.28 6.71
CA ILE A 32 1.96 12.76 8.00
C ILE A 32 3.43 13.04 8.30
N ALA A 33 4.13 13.88 7.52
CA ALA A 33 5.58 14.06 7.65
C ALA A 33 6.06 14.35 9.09
N LYS A 34 5.43 15.32 9.77
CA LYS A 34 5.75 15.68 11.16
C LYS A 34 5.39 14.58 12.17
N PRO A 35 4.13 14.09 12.24
CA PRO A 35 3.77 13.05 13.19
C PRO A 35 4.53 11.73 12.94
N TYR A 36 4.88 11.42 11.69
CA TYR A 36 5.67 10.25 11.32
C TYR A 36 7.10 10.34 11.87
N ALA A 37 7.76 11.50 11.75
CA ALA A 37 9.07 11.72 12.35
C ALA A 37 9.03 11.58 13.88
N VAL A 38 7.96 12.05 14.53
CA VAL A 38 7.74 11.87 15.97
C VAL A 38 7.55 10.40 16.33
N ALA A 39 6.76 9.65 15.57
CA ALA A 39 6.53 8.22 15.77
C ALA A 39 7.83 7.40 15.66
N LEU A 40 8.73 7.83 14.77
CA LEU A 40 10.06 7.25 14.57
C LEU A 40 11.11 7.70 15.61
N GLY A 41 10.79 8.63 16.51
CA GLY A 41 11.77 9.22 17.43
C GLY A 41 12.84 10.07 16.73
N ARG A 42 12.52 10.58 15.54
CA ARG A 42 13.42 11.37 14.68
C ARG A 42 13.00 12.84 14.56
N ALA A 43 12.15 13.32 15.46
CA ALA A 43 11.76 14.73 15.45
C ALA A 43 12.99 15.64 15.59
N GLY A 44 13.18 16.56 14.64
CA GLY A 44 14.33 17.46 14.60
C GLY A 44 15.63 16.84 14.06
N ALA A 45 15.65 15.54 13.74
CA ALA A 45 16.79 14.92 13.09
C ALA A 45 16.82 15.28 11.58
N PRO A 46 18.02 15.33 10.97
CA PRO A 46 18.12 15.47 9.52
C PRO A 46 17.46 14.29 8.80
N ALA A 47 16.99 14.55 7.58
CA ALA A 47 16.44 13.52 6.72
C ALA A 47 17.48 12.40 6.49
N PRO A 48 17.09 11.12 6.55
CA PRO A 48 17.98 10.03 6.18
C PRO A 48 18.51 10.21 4.76
N ALA A 49 19.72 9.70 4.52
CA ALA A 49 20.29 9.68 3.18
C ALA A 49 19.38 8.90 2.22
N SER A 50 19.20 9.45 1.01
CA SER A 50 18.51 8.74 -0.06
C SER A 50 19.42 7.63 -0.57
N THR A 51 18.94 6.39 -0.48
CA THR A 51 19.58 5.19 -1.02
C THR A 51 18.69 4.56 -2.08
N PRO A 52 19.24 3.72 -2.99
CA PRO A 52 18.41 2.99 -3.94
C PRO A 52 17.30 2.17 -3.27
N VAL A 53 17.56 1.59 -2.10
CA VAL A 53 16.55 0.80 -1.34
C VAL A 53 15.42 1.69 -0.83
N THR A 54 15.72 2.88 -0.29
CA THR A 54 14.70 3.80 0.22
C THR A 54 13.86 4.45 -0.89
N VAL A 55 14.34 4.44 -2.14
CA VAL A 55 13.64 4.99 -3.30
C VAL A 55 12.89 3.92 -4.08
N LEU A 56 13.58 2.85 -4.49
CA LEU A 56 13.02 1.78 -5.33
C LEU A 56 12.26 0.73 -4.52
N GLY A 57 12.64 0.50 -3.26
CA GLY A 57 11.99 -0.47 -2.39
C GLY A 57 10.47 -0.27 -2.30
N PRO A 58 9.98 0.93 -1.94
CA PRO A 58 8.55 1.21 -1.88
C PRO A 58 7.83 0.98 -3.22
N LEU A 59 8.46 1.33 -4.35
CA LEU A 59 7.88 1.12 -5.68
C LEU A 59 7.75 -0.37 -6.00
N LEU A 60 8.80 -1.16 -5.76
CA LEU A 60 8.80 -2.61 -6.02
C LEU A 60 7.81 -3.34 -5.11
N CYS A 61 7.73 -2.96 -3.82
CA CYS A 61 6.73 -3.48 -2.91
C CYS A 61 5.31 -3.15 -3.38
N THR A 62 5.06 -1.91 -3.83
CA THR A 62 3.76 -1.48 -4.37
C THR A 62 3.38 -2.30 -5.60
N LEU A 63 4.32 -2.48 -6.54
CA LEU A 63 4.13 -3.31 -7.72
C LEU A 63 3.74 -4.75 -7.34
N ALA A 64 4.45 -5.36 -6.40
CA ALA A 64 4.14 -6.72 -5.94
C ALA A 64 2.74 -6.82 -5.31
N THR A 65 2.35 -5.85 -4.48
CA THR A 65 1.02 -5.84 -3.85
C THR A 65 -0.12 -5.63 -4.85
N VAL A 66 0.05 -4.74 -5.83
CA VAL A 66 -0.96 -4.48 -6.86
C VAL A 66 -1.07 -5.65 -7.83
N LEU A 67 0.06 -6.23 -8.27
CA LEU A 67 0.07 -7.43 -9.11
C LEU A 67 -0.62 -8.60 -8.42
N THR A 68 -0.35 -8.81 -7.14
CA THR A 68 -1.02 -9.85 -6.35
C THR A 68 -2.52 -9.59 -6.27
N SER A 69 -2.93 -8.34 -6.08
CA SER A 69 -4.35 -7.95 -6.08
C SER A 69 -5.01 -8.20 -7.44
N ALA A 70 -4.33 -7.90 -8.55
CA ALA A 70 -4.83 -8.19 -9.90
C ALA A 70 -5.02 -9.69 -10.14
N VAL A 71 -4.04 -10.51 -9.75
CA VAL A 71 -4.16 -11.98 -9.81
C VAL A 71 -5.36 -12.48 -9.02
N LEU A 72 -5.59 -11.95 -7.81
CA LEU A 72 -6.71 -12.36 -6.96
C LEU A 72 -8.06 -11.85 -7.49
N VAL A 73 -8.13 -10.64 -8.03
CA VAL A 73 -9.33 -10.11 -8.68
C VAL A 73 -9.76 -11.01 -9.83
N GLU A 74 -8.82 -11.42 -10.70
CA GLU A 74 -9.12 -12.37 -11.79
C GLU A 74 -9.48 -13.76 -11.27
N ALA A 75 -8.69 -14.31 -10.33
CA ALA A 75 -8.88 -15.67 -9.84
C ALA A 75 -10.17 -15.87 -9.03
N LEU A 76 -10.65 -14.82 -8.37
CA LEU A 76 -11.90 -14.81 -7.59
C LEU A 76 -13.10 -14.27 -8.40
N ASP A 77 -12.87 -13.92 -9.66
CA ASP A 77 -13.85 -13.33 -10.57
C ASP A 77 -14.60 -12.11 -9.99
N ILE A 78 -13.84 -11.18 -9.41
CA ILE A 78 -14.39 -9.95 -8.86
C ILE A 78 -14.73 -9.01 -10.03
N THR A 79 -16.02 -8.80 -10.27
CA THR A 79 -16.54 -8.00 -11.39
C THR A 79 -17.28 -6.73 -10.94
N GLY A 80 -17.78 -6.71 -9.72
CA GLY A 80 -18.52 -5.56 -9.16
C GLY A 80 -17.62 -4.57 -8.43
N ILE A 81 -17.87 -3.27 -8.61
CA ILE A 81 -17.15 -2.20 -7.87
C ILE A 81 -17.37 -2.31 -6.35
N GLY A 82 -18.58 -2.70 -5.92
CA GLY A 82 -18.86 -2.94 -4.49
C GLY A 82 -17.99 -4.05 -3.90
N ASP A 83 -17.86 -5.17 -4.62
CA ASP A 83 -17.02 -6.30 -4.22
C ASP A 83 -15.54 -5.93 -4.28
N ALA A 84 -15.13 -5.09 -5.24
CA ALA A 84 -13.78 -4.55 -5.31
C ALA A 84 -13.43 -3.73 -4.06
N VAL A 85 -14.35 -2.88 -3.58
CA VAL A 85 -14.17 -2.13 -2.32
C VAL A 85 -14.04 -3.08 -1.14
N VAL A 86 -14.94 -4.07 -1.03
CA VAL A 86 -14.90 -5.06 0.06
C VAL A 86 -13.58 -5.84 0.04
N PHE A 87 -13.16 -6.33 -1.13
CA PHE A 87 -11.88 -7.01 -1.31
C PHE A 87 -10.71 -6.12 -0.89
N GLY A 88 -10.70 -4.87 -1.36
CA GLY A 88 -9.67 -3.89 -1.03
C GLY A 88 -9.59 -3.62 0.48
N LEU A 89 -10.74 -3.56 1.17
CA LEU A 89 -10.80 -3.41 2.62
C LEU A 89 -10.31 -4.67 3.36
N VAL A 90 -10.70 -5.86 2.91
CA VAL A 90 -10.25 -7.13 3.49
C VAL A 90 -8.73 -7.25 3.39
N VAL A 91 -8.15 -6.98 2.21
CA VAL A 91 -6.71 -7.01 2.00
C VAL A 91 -6.00 -5.90 2.77
N GLY A 92 -6.53 -4.68 2.66
CA GLY A 92 -5.95 -3.49 3.26
C GLY A 92 -5.92 -3.55 4.79
N VAL A 93 -7.02 -3.98 5.42
CA VAL A 93 -7.11 -4.07 6.89
C VAL A 93 -6.51 -5.38 7.39
N GLY A 94 -6.97 -6.51 6.83
CA GLY A 94 -6.67 -7.85 7.34
C GLY A 94 -5.23 -8.29 7.10
N TYR A 95 -4.63 -7.88 5.99
CA TYR A 95 -3.22 -8.18 5.70
C TYR A 95 -2.33 -6.97 5.93
N LEU A 96 -2.48 -5.91 5.14
CA LEU A 96 -1.47 -4.83 5.11
C LEU A 96 -1.47 -4.00 6.40
N GLY A 97 -2.66 -3.65 6.89
CA GLY A 97 -2.85 -2.93 8.15
C GLY A 97 -2.33 -3.74 9.33
N ALA A 98 -2.77 -4.99 9.47
CA ALA A 98 -2.29 -5.89 10.52
C ALA A 98 -0.76 -6.07 10.49
N MET A 99 -0.18 -6.31 9.30
CA MET A 99 1.27 -6.43 9.12
C MET A 99 2.02 -5.15 9.50
N THR A 100 1.44 -3.98 9.23
CA THR A 100 2.03 -2.69 9.62
C THR A 100 2.15 -2.59 11.14
N PHE A 101 1.12 -2.95 11.90
CA PHE A 101 1.20 -2.99 13.36
C PHE A 101 2.17 -4.08 13.86
N GLN A 102 2.18 -5.25 13.22
CA GLN A 102 3.10 -6.34 13.56
C GLN A 102 4.57 -5.95 13.38
N ILE A 103 4.90 -5.19 12.34
CA ILE A 103 6.25 -4.62 12.15
C ILE A 103 6.53 -3.56 13.21
N ALA A 104 5.54 -2.70 13.50
CA ALA A 104 5.71 -1.57 14.40
C ALA A 104 6.03 -1.98 15.84
N ILE A 105 5.54 -3.12 16.33
CA ILE A 105 5.86 -3.60 17.70
C ILE A 105 7.31 -4.06 17.88
N ASN A 106 8.14 -3.96 16.84
CA ASN A 106 9.59 -4.15 16.97
C ASN A 106 10.18 -3.16 17.99
N PRO A 107 11.11 -3.59 18.87
CA PRO A 107 11.66 -2.76 19.96
C PRO A 107 12.42 -1.52 19.49
N ASN A 108 12.74 -1.41 18.19
CA ASN A 108 13.40 -0.24 17.62
C ASN A 108 12.42 0.90 17.27
N PHE A 109 11.10 0.66 17.31
CA PHE A 109 10.10 1.74 17.13
C PHE A 109 9.70 2.31 18.50
N PRO A 110 10.01 3.59 18.79
CA PRO A 110 9.75 4.17 20.11
C PRO A 110 8.26 4.41 20.39
N ARG A 111 7.42 4.50 19.34
CA ARG A 111 5.97 4.71 19.46
C ARG A 111 5.23 3.74 18.52
N PRO A 112 5.19 2.44 18.83
CA PRO A 112 4.75 1.39 17.90
C PRO A 112 3.30 1.57 17.42
N LEU A 113 2.38 1.82 18.35
CA LEU A 113 0.96 2.02 17.99
C LEU A 113 0.73 3.31 17.20
N TYR A 114 1.48 4.37 17.53
CA TYR A 114 1.36 5.64 16.80
C TYR A 114 1.90 5.52 15.37
N TYR A 115 3.03 4.81 15.19
CA TYR A 115 3.53 4.46 13.87
C TYR A 115 2.47 3.68 13.08
N GLY A 116 1.88 2.63 13.67
CA GLY A 116 0.83 1.84 13.03
C GLY A 116 -0.36 2.67 12.57
N VAL A 117 -0.92 3.51 13.44
CA VAL A 117 -2.08 4.38 13.12
C VAL A 117 -1.79 5.38 12.00
N LEU A 118 -0.55 5.87 11.88
CA LEU A 118 -0.17 6.79 10.81
C LEU A 118 0.02 6.08 9.46
N ASN A 119 0.50 4.83 9.47
CA ASN A 119 0.92 4.11 8.26
C ASN A 119 -0.19 3.22 7.69
N ALA A 120 -0.95 2.53 8.55
CA ALA A 120 -2.00 1.60 8.12
C ALA A 120 -3.05 2.23 7.18
N PRO A 121 -3.53 3.49 7.39
CA PRO A 121 -4.51 4.08 6.50
C PRO A 121 -4.03 4.20 5.05
N TYR A 122 -2.75 4.50 4.83
CA TYR A 122 -2.18 4.53 3.47
C TYR A 122 -2.36 3.18 2.76
N PHE A 123 -2.04 2.08 3.44
CA PHE A 123 -2.17 0.74 2.86
C PHE A 123 -3.62 0.34 2.61
N VAL A 124 -4.54 0.73 3.51
CA VAL A 124 -5.98 0.48 3.32
C VAL A 124 -6.50 1.26 2.10
N ILE A 125 -6.19 2.57 2.02
CA ILE A 125 -6.63 3.44 0.93
C ILE A 125 -6.10 2.95 -0.41
N THR A 126 -4.81 2.63 -0.48
CA THR A 126 -4.19 2.16 -1.74
C THR A 126 -4.64 0.76 -2.14
N SER A 127 -4.97 -0.12 -1.18
CA SER A 127 -5.57 -1.43 -1.46
C SER A 127 -6.97 -1.28 -2.08
N VAL A 128 -7.83 -0.43 -1.51
CA VAL A 128 -9.16 -0.12 -2.06
C VAL A 128 -9.08 0.57 -3.42
N LEU A 129 -8.18 1.55 -3.56
CA LEU A 129 -7.96 2.23 -4.83
C LEU A 129 -7.55 1.22 -5.90
N SER A 130 -6.57 0.37 -5.60
CA SER A 130 -6.03 -0.59 -6.56
C SER A 130 -7.08 -1.59 -7.00
N SER A 131 -7.86 -2.15 -6.07
CA SER A 131 -8.92 -3.09 -6.41
C SER A 131 -10.02 -2.45 -7.25
N VAL A 132 -10.43 -1.22 -6.92
CA VAL A 132 -11.43 -0.48 -7.70
C VAL A 132 -10.91 -0.18 -9.11
N VAL A 133 -9.67 0.29 -9.26
CA VAL A 133 -9.08 0.57 -10.57
C VAL A 133 -8.99 -0.70 -11.42
N LEU A 134 -8.54 -1.81 -10.83
CA LEU A 134 -8.42 -3.09 -11.52
C LEU A 134 -9.77 -3.59 -12.02
N VAL A 135 -10.83 -3.50 -11.21
CA VAL A 135 -12.17 -3.95 -11.59
C VAL A 135 -12.88 -2.98 -12.53
N ALA A 136 -12.71 -1.66 -12.35
CA ALA A 136 -13.32 -0.65 -13.22
C ALA A 136 -12.78 -0.67 -14.67
N MET A 137 -11.59 -1.23 -14.86
CA MET A 137 -10.90 -1.33 -16.14
C MET A 137 -10.75 -2.77 -16.63
N ARG A 138 -11.39 -3.74 -15.96
CA ARG A 138 -11.36 -5.15 -16.33
C ARG A 138 -12.11 -5.39 -17.63
#